data_AF-A0A516KID5-F1
#
_entry.id   AF-A0A516KID5-F1
#
_cell.length_a   1.000
_cell.length_b   1.000
_cell.length_c   1.000
_cell.angle_alpha   90.00
_cell.angle_beta   90.00
_cell.angle_gamma   90.00
#
_symmetry.space_group_name_H-M   'P 1'
#
loop_
_entity.id
_entity.type
_entity.pdbx_description
1 polymer ?
#
loop_
_entity_poly.entity_id
_entity_poly.type
_entity_poly.pdbx_seq_one_letter_code
_entity_poly.pdbx_strand_id
1 'polypeptide(L)' 'MNIHEIEEEMNSLKSRLSYLENCINRIQQNCNHHFKGNQLYEVCSKCKKVNVLYY' A
#
# COMPACT_ATOMS: atom_id res chain seq x y z
N MET A 1 17.47 24.57 7.09
CA MET A 1 16.24 23.86 7.42
C MET A 1 15.67 24.40 8.71
N ASN A 2 14.68 25.28 8.57
CA ASN A 2 13.82 25.77 9.64
C ASN A 2 12.56 24.90 9.72
N ILE A 3 11.78 25.04 10.79
CA ILE A 3 10.54 24.29 11.06
C ILE A 3 9.60 24.35 9.84
N HIS A 4 9.46 25.52 9.21
CA HIS A 4 8.58 25.66 8.04
C HIS A 4 9.02 24.79 6.85
N GLU A 5 10.32 24.75 6.54
CA GLU A 5 10.87 23.92 5.46
C GLU A 5 10.64 22.42 5.75
N ILE A 6 10.73 22.03 7.03
CA ILE A 6 10.47 20.65 7.46
C ILE A 6 8.98 20.31 7.31
N GLU A 7 8.08 21.22 7.68
CA GLU A 7 6.64 21.02 7.54
C GLU A 7 6.21 20.88 6.06
N GLU A 8 6.78 21.70 5.18
CA GLU A 8 6.54 21.61 3.74
C GLU A 8 7.05 20.29 3.17
N GLU A 9 8.25 19.85 3.56
CA GLU A 9 8.80 18.56 3.13
C GLU A 9 7.93 17.40 3.62
N MET A 10 7.48 17.44 4.88
CA MET A 10 6.56 16.44 5.42
C MET A 10 5.25 16.39 4.64
N ASN A 11 4.68 17.53 4.26
CA ASN A 11 3.43 17.58 3.49
C ASN A 11 3.61 17.06 2.06
N SER A 12 4.74 17.37 1.43
CA SER A 12 5.10 16.83 0.11
C SER A 12 5.27 15.30 0.16
N LEU A 13 6.00 14.79 1.16
CA LEU A 13 6.19 13.36 1.37
C LEU A 13 4.87 12.64 1.64
N LYS A 14 3.98 13.20 2.48
CA LYS A 14 2.64 12.65 2.71
C LYS A 14 1.82 12.58 1.42
N SER A 15 1.84 13.65 0.63
CA SER A 15 1.12 13.70 -0.65
C SER A 15 1.63 12.63 -1.63
N ARG A 16 2.96 12.46 -1.69
CA ARG A 16 3.60 11.43 -2.51
C ARG A 16 3.28 10.02 -2.00
N LEU A 17 3.26 9.83 -0.70
CA LEU A 17 2.88 8.56 -0.07
C LEU A 17 1.43 8.20 -0.42
N SER A 18 0.48 9.13 -0.28
CA SER A 18 -0.92 8.92 -0.67
C SER A 18 -1.08 8.63 -2.17
N TYR A 19 -0.29 9.25 -3.04
CA TYR A 19 -0.27 8.91 -4.46
C TYR A 19 0.17 7.47 -4.69
N LEU A 20 1.26 7.04 -4.05
CA LEU A 20 1.79 5.68 -4.19
C LEU A 20 0.82 4.63 -3.63
N GLU A 21 0.17 4.91 -2.51
CA GLU A 21 -0.89 4.05 -1.95
C GLU A 21 -2.06 3.89 -2.93
N ASN A 22 -2.48 4.98 -3.58
CA ASN A 22 -3.52 4.93 -4.62
C ASN A 22 -3.08 4.10 -5.84
N CYS A 23 -1.82 4.21 -6.26
CA CYS A 23 -1.27 3.37 -7.32
C CYS A 23 -1.30 1.89 -6.93
N ILE A 24 -0.88 1.55 -5.71
CA ILE A 24 -0.93 0.18 -5.19
C ILE A 24 -2.37 -0.32 -5.19
N ASN A 25 -3.33 0.48 -4.68
CA ASN A 25 -4.75 0.12 -4.68
C ASN A 25 -5.28 -0.17 -6.09
N ARG A 26 -4.94 0.67 -7.09
CA ARG A 26 -5.32 0.44 -8.49
C ARG A 26 -4.71 -0.84 -9.06
N ILE A 27 -3.43 -1.10 -8.78
CA ILE A 27 -2.76 -2.34 -9.20
C ILE A 27 -3.45 -3.54 -8.57
N GLN A 28 -3.78 -3.45 -7.28
CA GLN A 28 -4.45 -4.52 -6.56
C GLN A 28 -5.87 -4.77 -7.09
N GLN A 29 -6.66 -3.72 -7.36
CA GLN A 29 -8.02 -3.86 -7.94
C GLN A 29 -8.02 -4.51 -9.31
N ASN A 30 -7.02 -4.21 -10.15
CA ASN A 30 -6.91 -4.77 -11.50
C ASN A 30 -6.11 -6.08 -11.55
N CYS A 31 -5.64 -6.56 -10.40
CA CYS A 31 -4.86 -7.79 -10.34
C CYS A 31 -5.80 -9.00 -10.43
N ASN A 32 -5.56 -9.89 -11.40
CA ASN A 32 -6.11 -11.24 -11.32
C ASN A 32 -5.37 -12.01 -10.22
N HIS A 33 -5.88 -11.88 -9.00
CA HIS A 33 -5.21 -12.30 -7.79
C HIS A 33 -4.99 -13.82 -7.77
N HIS A 34 -3.72 -14.20 -7.64
CA HIS A 34 -3.35 -15.56 -7.25
C HIS A 34 -2.80 -15.49 -5.83
N PHE A 35 -3.69 -15.70 -4.87
CA PHE A 35 -3.34 -15.75 -3.47
C PHE A 35 -2.65 -17.06 -3.12
N LYS A 36 -1.62 -16.96 -2.29
CA LYS A 36 -0.91 -18.10 -1.70
C LYS A 36 -0.68 -17.78 -0.23
N GLY A 37 -0.97 -18.73 0.65
CA GLY A 37 -0.76 -18.56 2.08
C GLY A 37 -1.29 -19.75 2.85
N ASN A 38 -1.52 -19.53 4.13
CA ASN A 38 -1.96 -20.55 5.07
C ASN A 38 -3.36 -20.19 5.62
N GLN A 39 -3.80 -20.90 6.65
CA GLN A 39 -5.12 -20.69 7.27
C GLN A 39 -5.28 -19.33 7.98
N LEU A 40 -4.19 -18.59 8.20
CA LEU A 40 -4.21 -17.31 8.93
C LEU A 40 -4.26 -16.12 7.98
N TYR A 41 -3.49 -16.19 6.89
CA TYR A 41 -3.43 -15.14 5.89
C TYR A 41 -3.01 -15.70 4.55
N GLU A 42 -3.46 -15.03 3.50
CA GLU A 42 -3.05 -15.28 2.13
C GLU A 42 -2.49 -14.02 1.49
N VAL A 43 -1.45 -14.18 0.67
CA VAL A 43 -0.78 -13.07 0.00
C VAL A 43 -0.82 -13.29 -1.50
N CYS A 44 -1.22 -12.27 -2.25
CA CYS A 44 -1.16 -12.32 -3.69
C CYS A 44 0.30 -12.38 -4.14
N SER A 45 0.66 -13.40 -4.91
CA SER A 45 2.04 -13.56 -5.39
C SER A 45 2.46 -12.42 -6.35
N LYS A 46 1.49 -11.78 -7.01
CA LYS A 46 1.69 -10.73 -8.02
C LYS A 46 1.70 -9.32 -7.43
N CYS A 47 0.63 -8.91 -6.74
CA CYS A 47 0.48 -7.54 -6.23
C CYS A 47 0.74 -7.41 -4.71
N LYS A 48 1.14 -8.51 -4.06
CA LYS A 48 1.46 -8.57 -2.62
C LYS A 48 0.32 -8.12 -1.68
N LYS A 49 -0.91 -8.04 -2.20
CA LYS A 49 -2.11 -7.84 -1.38
C LYS A 49 -2.23 -8.95 -0.35
N VAL A 50 -2.36 -8.59 0.92
CA VAL A 50 -2.57 -9.53 2.03
C VAL A 50 -4.07 -9.55 2.34
N ASN A 51 -4.66 -10.73 2.36
CA ASN A 51 -5.95 -10.95 2.99
C ASN A 51 -5.71 -11.71 4.29
N VAL A 52 -6.22 -11.18 5.40
CA VAL A 52 -6.26 -11.90 6.68
C VAL A 52 -7.55 -12.72 6.68
N LEU A 53 -7.46 -14.01 6.98
CA LEU A 53 -8.58 -14.95 6.91
C LEU A 53 -9.22 -15.23 8.28
N TYR A 54 -8.68 -14.63 9.34
CA TYR A 54 -9.23 -14.71 10.69
C TYR A 54 -10.24 -13.58 10.94
N TYR A 55 -11.43 -13.97 11.41
CA TYR A 55 -12.47 -13.08 11.95
C TYR A 55 -12.30 -12.92 13.46
#